data_AF-A0A7S2SUB6-F1
#
_entry.id   AF-A0A7S2SUB6-F1
#
_cell.length_a   1.000
_cell.length_b   1.000
_cell.length_c   1.000
_cell.angle_alpha   90.00
_cell.angle_beta   90.00
_cell.angle_gamma   90.00
#
_symmetry.space_group_name_H-M   'P 1'
#
loop_
_entity.id
_entity.type
_entity.pdbx_description
1 polymer ?
#
loop_
_entity_poly.entity_id
_entity_poly.type
_entity_poly.pdbx_seq_one_letter_code
_entity_poly.pdbx_strand_id
1 'polypeptide(L)'
;MVEGKTSKEYLEIKKMAFTEPKLLHAILKNLAESLAEYALFQIENGAQLIQIFDSWAGHLSPRDYDEFAAPYQKMILEKIKEKYPTVPTVTYIKHSGSLIERMAATGVDVVSLDWTVDMAEGRERIAAGREKAGLKGPGGVQGNLDPGVLFGDFATIKERAEEIMKKA
;
A
#
# COMPACT_ATOMS: atom_id res chain seq x y z
N MET A 1 -4.40 12.77 -13.47
CA MET A 1 -5.50 12.40 -14.37
C MET A 1 -6.75 13.22 -14.07
N VAL A 2 -7.43 13.03 -12.92
CA VAL A 2 -8.61 13.86 -12.56
C VAL A 2 -8.21 15.29 -12.15
N GLU A 3 -7.19 15.43 -11.28
CA GLU A 3 -6.71 16.74 -10.82
C GLU A 3 -6.05 17.59 -11.93
N GLY A 4 -5.66 16.99 -13.06
CA GLY A 4 -4.92 17.66 -14.15
C GLY A 4 -3.50 18.16 -13.82
N LYS A 5 -3.14 18.30 -12.54
CA LYS A 5 -1.85 18.76 -12.02
C LYS A 5 -1.55 18.16 -10.65
N THR A 6 -0.35 18.40 -10.11
CA THR A 6 -0.06 18.09 -8.71
C THR A 6 -0.99 18.88 -7.80
N SER A 7 -1.60 18.19 -6.84
CA SER A 7 -2.54 18.73 -5.87
C SER A 7 -2.07 18.36 -4.47
N LYS A 8 -2.35 19.19 -3.46
CA LYS A 8 -2.04 18.86 -2.06
C LYS A 8 -3.23 18.20 -1.35
N GLU A 9 -4.43 18.63 -1.70
CA GLU A 9 -5.67 18.30 -0.99
C GLU A 9 -6.57 17.32 -1.75
N TYR A 10 -6.28 17.09 -3.05
CA TYR A 10 -7.03 16.15 -3.90
C TYR A 10 -8.53 16.45 -3.98
N LEU A 11 -8.89 17.74 -4.02
CA LEU A 11 -10.28 18.18 -3.91
C LEU A 11 -11.12 17.79 -5.13
N GLU A 12 -10.55 17.75 -6.33
CA GLU A 12 -11.31 17.46 -7.55
C GLU A 12 -11.67 15.97 -7.64
N ILE A 13 -10.72 15.08 -7.31
CA ILE A 13 -11.01 13.64 -7.27
C ILE A 13 -11.93 13.29 -6.10
N LYS A 14 -11.80 13.96 -4.95
CA LYS A 14 -12.74 13.79 -3.83
C LYS A 14 -14.13 14.30 -4.18
N LYS A 15 -14.23 15.44 -4.84
CA LYS A 15 -15.50 15.95 -5.37
C LYS A 15 -16.13 14.90 -6.28
N MET A 16 -15.39 14.35 -7.25
CA MET A 16 -15.89 13.29 -8.13
C MET A 16 -16.32 12.04 -7.35
N ALA A 17 -15.59 11.64 -6.31
CA ALA A 17 -15.98 10.52 -5.45
C ALA A 17 -17.36 10.74 -4.80
N PHE A 18 -17.68 11.98 -4.43
CA PHE A 18 -18.92 12.30 -3.72
C PHE A 18 -20.07 12.76 -4.63
N THR A 19 -19.77 13.24 -5.84
CA THR A 19 -20.79 13.72 -6.79
C THR A 19 -21.05 12.76 -7.94
N GLU A 20 -20.03 12.02 -8.37
CA GLU A 20 -20.06 11.14 -9.55
C GLU A 20 -19.39 9.77 -9.27
N PRO A 21 -19.74 9.06 -8.18
CA PRO A 21 -19.04 7.85 -7.76
C PRO A 21 -19.01 6.76 -8.84
N LYS A 22 -20.09 6.60 -9.62
CA LYS A 22 -20.13 5.62 -10.71
C LYS A 22 -19.06 5.88 -11.77
N LEU A 23 -18.83 7.15 -12.12
CA LEU A 23 -17.79 7.54 -13.06
C LEU A 23 -16.41 7.23 -12.48
N LEU A 24 -16.19 7.61 -11.21
CA LEU A 24 -14.92 7.32 -10.54
C LEU A 24 -14.66 5.81 -10.45
N HIS A 25 -15.66 4.99 -10.13
CA HIS A 25 -15.52 3.54 -10.12
C HIS A 25 -15.14 2.98 -11.49
N ALA A 26 -15.75 3.47 -12.58
CA ALA A 26 -15.39 3.05 -13.93
C ALA A 26 -13.93 3.40 -14.26
N ILE A 27 -13.48 4.59 -13.87
CA ILE A 27 -12.10 5.04 -14.04
C ILE A 27 -11.13 4.13 -13.26
N LEU A 28 -11.39 3.92 -11.98
CA LEU A 28 -10.52 3.13 -11.10
C LEU A 28 -10.45 1.66 -11.53
N LYS A 29 -11.56 1.10 -12.00
CA LYS A 29 -11.60 -0.25 -12.56
C LYS A 29 -10.68 -0.39 -13.78
N ASN A 30 -10.82 0.51 -14.75
CA ASN A 30 -9.99 0.48 -15.97
C ASN A 30 -8.49 0.65 -15.64
N LEU A 31 -8.17 1.50 -14.66
CA LEU A 31 -6.80 1.65 -14.17
C LEU A 31 -6.28 0.37 -13.51
N ALA A 32 -7.06 -0.27 -12.63
CA ALA A 32 -6.67 -1.51 -11.99
C ALA A 32 -6.43 -2.65 -12.99
N GLU A 33 -7.28 -2.78 -14.01
CA GLU A 33 -7.09 -3.77 -15.07
C GLU A 33 -5.77 -3.51 -15.84
N SER A 34 -5.54 -2.26 -16.25
CA SER A 34 -4.31 -1.87 -16.97
C SER A 34 -3.05 -2.05 -16.12
N LEU A 35 -3.11 -1.71 -14.82
CA LEU A 35 -1.98 -1.86 -13.90
C LEU A 35 -1.68 -3.33 -13.60
N ALA A 36 -2.70 -4.19 -13.53
CA ALA A 36 -2.50 -5.62 -13.39
C ALA A 36 -1.79 -6.21 -14.62
N GLU A 37 -2.22 -5.85 -15.83
CA GLU A 37 -1.54 -6.27 -17.07
C GLU A 37 -0.07 -5.79 -17.09
N TYR A 38 0.17 -4.54 -16.69
CA TYR A 38 1.53 -4.00 -16.61
C TYR A 38 2.41 -4.71 -15.57
N ALA A 39 1.84 -5.09 -14.42
CA ALA A 39 2.56 -5.87 -13.41
C ALA A 39 2.89 -7.28 -13.91
N LEU A 40 1.94 -7.96 -14.56
CA LEU A 40 2.17 -9.27 -15.17
C LEU A 40 3.26 -9.21 -16.25
N PHE A 41 3.24 -8.18 -17.10
CA PHE A 41 4.28 -7.95 -18.10
C PHE A 41 5.67 -7.79 -17.46
N GLN A 42 5.78 -7.05 -16.35
CA GLN A 42 7.05 -6.93 -15.63
C GLN A 42 7.53 -8.28 -15.09
N ILE A 43 6.62 -9.11 -14.54
CA ILE A 43 6.95 -10.46 -14.05
C ILE A 43 7.45 -11.34 -15.19
N GLU A 44 6.77 -11.33 -16.34
CA GLU A 44 7.17 -12.05 -17.55
C GLU A 44 8.57 -11.66 -18.04
N ASN A 45 8.98 -10.42 -17.78
CA ASN A 45 10.29 -9.88 -18.12
C ASN A 45 11.29 -9.92 -16.95
N GLY A 46 11.02 -10.72 -15.91
CA GLY A 46 11.99 -11.05 -14.87
C GLY A 46 11.83 -10.31 -13.55
N ALA A 47 10.78 -9.50 -13.37
CA ALA A 47 10.47 -8.95 -12.05
C ALA A 47 10.11 -10.08 -11.06
N GLN A 48 10.86 -10.18 -9.98
CA GLN A 48 10.68 -11.23 -8.96
C GLN A 48 9.76 -10.82 -7.82
N LEU A 49 9.39 -9.54 -7.75
CA LEU A 49 8.51 -8.92 -6.77
C LEU A 49 7.82 -7.72 -7.43
N ILE A 50 6.55 -7.48 -7.09
CA ILE A 50 5.80 -6.30 -7.54
C ILE A 50 5.43 -5.42 -6.34
N GLN A 51 5.75 -4.14 -6.41
CA GLN A 51 5.32 -3.14 -5.42
C GLN A 51 4.29 -2.18 -6.03
N ILE A 52 3.11 -2.13 -5.41
CA ILE A 52 2.06 -1.16 -5.71
C ILE A 52 2.30 0.09 -4.87
N PHE A 53 2.47 1.23 -5.54
CA PHE A 53 2.57 2.54 -4.91
C PHE A 53 1.23 3.27 -5.00
N ASP A 54 0.53 3.39 -3.88
CA ASP A 54 -0.67 4.22 -3.75
C ASP A 54 -0.43 5.32 -2.72
N SER A 55 0.48 6.23 -3.08
CA SER A 55 0.95 7.29 -2.19
C SER A 55 -0.14 8.27 -1.76
N TRP A 56 -1.33 8.23 -2.39
CA TRP A 56 -2.41 9.19 -2.15
C TRP A 56 -3.57 8.61 -1.36
N ALA A 57 -3.70 7.28 -1.25
CA ALA A 57 -4.73 6.65 -0.43
C ALA A 57 -4.71 7.06 1.04
N GLY A 58 -3.56 7.52 1.58
CA GLY A 58 -3.48 8.09 2.94
C GLY A 58 -4.27 9.39 3.14
N HIS A 59 -4.77 10.01 2.07
CA HIS A 59 -5.68 11.17 2.14
C HIS A 59 -7.16 10.77 2.23
N LEU A 60 -7.49 9.48 2.17
CA LEU A 60 -8.85 8.96 2.29
C LEU A 60 -9.20 8.68 3.75
N SER A 61 -10.47 8.83 4.11
CA SER A 61 -10.96 8.24 5.36
C SER A 61 -10.92 6.71 5.25
N PRO A 62 -10.93 5.96 6.36
CA PRO A 62 -10.98 4.50 6.30
C PRO A 62 -12.18 3.98 5.49
N ARG A 63 -13.33 4.64 5.58
CA ARG A 63 -14.52 4.31 4.78
C ARG A 63 -14.27 4.54 3.29
N ASP A 64 -13.72 5.70 2.92
CA ASP A 64 -13.49 6.03 1.51
C ASP A 64 -12.38 5.15 0.92
N TYR A 65 -11.40 4.72 1.72
CA TYR A 65 -10.41 3.73 1.32
C TYR A 65 -11.06 2.39 0.98
N ASP A 66 -11.98 1.92 1.82
CA ASP A 66 -12.71 0.67 1.62
C ASP A 66 -13.56 0.71 0.31
N GLU A 67 -13.96 1.90 -0.15
CA GLU A 67 -14.78 2.09 -1.36
C GLU A 67 -13.95 2.38 -2.63
N PHE A 68 -12.95 3.26 -2.54
CA PHE A 68 -12.26 3.84 -3.71
C PHE A 68 -10.81 3.38 -3.89
N ALA A 69 -10.23 2.62 -2.96
CA ALA A 69 -8.84 2.15 -3.09
C ALA A 69 -8.72 0.64 -2.90
N ALA A 70 -9.12 0.12 -1.74
CA ALA A 70 -8.93 -1.29 -1.36
C ALA A 70 -9.45 -2.30 -2.41
N PRO A 71 -10.66 -2.12 -3.00
CA PRO A 71 -11.17 -3.07 -3.98
C PRO A 71 -10.31 -3.18 -5.24
N TYR A 72 -9.71 -2.07 -5.67
CA TYR A 72 -8.90 -1.99 -6.88
C TYR A 72 -7.48 -2.50 -6.66
N GLN A 73 -6.91 -2.20 -5.49
CA GLN A 73 -5.65 -2.81 -5.07
C GLN A 73 -5.80 -4.32 -4.97
N LYS A 74 -6.86 -4.81 -4.32
CA LYS A 74 -7.18 -6.23 -4.22
C LYS A 74 -7.34 -6.89 -5.61
N MET A 75 -8.04 -6.24 -6.54
CA MET A 75 -8.18 -6.73 -7.92
C MET A 75 -6.82 -6.93 -8.61
N ILE A 76 -5.89 -5.99 -8.47
CA ILE A 76 -4.54 -6.10 -9.04
C ILE A 76 -3.81 -7.30 -8.41
N LEU A 77 -3.85 -7.40 -7.08
CA LEU A 77 -3.19 -8.47 -6.32
C LEU A 77 -3.74 -9.84 -6.71
N GLU A 78 -5.05 -10.00 -6.79
CA GLU A 78 -5.71 -11.26 -7.20
C GLU A 78 -5.29 -11.68 -8.60
N LYS A 79 -5.27 -10.76 -9.58
CA LYS A 79 -4.81 -11.04 -10.95
C LYS A 79 -3.34 -11.47 -11.00
N ILE A 80 -2.47 -10.84 -10.20
CA ILE A 80 -1.06 -11.25 -10.09
C ILE A 80 -0.98 -12.67 -9.52
N LYS A 81 -1.70 -12.94 -8.41
CA LYS A 81 -1.64 -14.22 -7.71
C LYS A 81 -2.29 -15.38 -8.48
N GLU A 82 -3.26 -15.10 -9.34
CA GLU A 82 -3.86 -16.09 -10.24
C GLU A 82 -2.81 -16.67 -11.20
N LYS A 83 -1.96 -15.82 -11.79
CA LYS A 83 -0.95 -16.25 -12.77
C LYS A 83 0.40 -16.60 -12.16
N TYR A 84 0.80 -15.88 -11.10
CA TYR A 84 2.11 -15.98 -10.45
C TYR A 84 1.96 -16.02 -8.92
N PRO A 85 1.41 -17.11 -8.36
CA PRO A 85 1.07 -17.20 -6.93
C PRO A 85 2.28 -17.01 -6.00
N THR A 86 3.48 -17.35 -6.47
CA THR A 86 4.73 -17.28 -5.69
C THR A 86 5.45 -15.94 -5.79
N VAL A 87 5.07 -15.05 -6.72
CA VAL A 87 5.70 -13.73 -6.83
C VAL A 87 5.19 -12.85 -5.69
N PRO A 88 6.07 -12.35 -4.79
CA PRO A 88 5.63 -11.52 -3.68
C PRO A 88 5.09 -10.17 -4.14
N THR A 89 4.10 -9.68 -3.42
CA THR A 89 3.52 -8.35 -3.62
C THR A 89 3.70 -7.46 -2.40
N VAL A 90 3.99 -6.19 -2.66
CA VAL A 90 4.14 -5.15 -1.63
C VAL A 90 3.13 -4.04 -1.92
N THR A 91 2.45 -3.52 -0.90
CA THR A 91 1.64 -2.31 -1.03
C THR A 91 2.21 -1.23 -0.13
N TYR A 92 2.50 -0.07 -0.73
CA TYR A 92 2.92 1.13 -0.03
C TYR A 92 1.85 2.22 -0.14
N ILE A 93 1.44 2.75 1.00
CA ILE A 93 0.61 3.95 1.11
C ILE A 93 1.35 4.91 2.04
N LYS A 94 1.47 6.18 1.66
CA LYS A 94 2.08 7.20 2.51
C LYS A 94 1.07 7.66 3.57
N HIS A 95 1.53 7.87 4.80
CA HIS A 95 0.72 8.18 5.99
C HIS A 95 -0.38 7.15 6.22
N SER A 96 -0.03 5.86 6.12
CA SER A 96 -0.99 4.76 6.13
C SER A 96 -1.38 4.26 7.52
N GLY A 97 -0.97 4.96 8.59
CA GLY A 97 -1.16 4.51 9.96
C GLY A 97 -2.60 4.14 10.33
N SER A 98 -3.62 4.77 9.74
CA SER A 98 -5.04 4.43 9.98
C SER A 98 -5.59 3.30 9.09
N LEU A 99 -4.80 2.82 8.14
CA LEU A 99 -5.20 1.89 7.08
C LEU A 99 -4.48 0.55 7.12
N ILE A 100 -3.51 0.34 8.02
CA ILE A 100 -2.63 -0.84 8.06
C ILE A 100 -3.41 -2.17 7.99
N GLU A 101 -4.41 -2.36 8.84
CA GLU A 101 -5.22 -3.59 8.88
C GLU A 101 -5.98 -3.79 7.57
N ARG A 102 -6.44 -2.70 6.94
CA ARG A 102 -7.19 -2.73 5.68
C ARG A 102 -6.28 -3.03 4.51
N MET A 103 -5.07 -2.46 4.49
CA MET A 103 -4.03 -2.81 3.53
C MET A 103 -3.71 -4.30 3.62
N ALA A 104 -3.49 -4.81 4.82
CA ALA A 104 -3.16 -6.21 5.07
C ALA A 104 -4.30 -7.16 4.65
N ALA A 105 -5.55 -6.75 4.85
CA ALA A 105 -6.75 -7.49 4.46
C ALA A 105 -6.96 -7.60 2.93
N THR A 106 -6.25 -6.82 2.11
CA THR A 106 -6.35 -6.91 0.64
C THR A 106 -5.77 -8.22 0.07
N GLY A 107 -4.99 -8.97 0.85
CA GLY A 107 -4.27 -10.15 0.38
C GLY A 107 -2.81 -9.91 0.01
N VAL A 108 -2.31 -8.67 0.15
CA VAL A 108 -0.91 -8.33 -0.09
C VAL A 108 0.04 -9.14 0.79
N ASP A 109 1.19 -9.57 0.26
CA ASP A 109 2.16 -10.34 1.07
C ASP A 109 2.89 -9.47 2.08
N VAL A 110 3.24 -8.24 1.69
CA VAL A 110 4.04 -7.30 2.48
C VAL A 110 3.37 -5.93 2.52
N VAL A 111 3.22 -5.36 3.71
CA VAL A 111 2.82 -3.95 3.87
C VAL A 111 4.06 -3.10 4.08
N SER A 112 4.25 -2.09 3.24
CA SER A 112 5.34 -1.11 3.41
C SER A 112 4.86 0.06 4.25
N LEU A 113 5.48 0.26 5.41
CA LEU A 113 5.16 1.31 6.36
C LEU A 113 6.06 2.52 6.15
N ASP A 114 5.52 3.72 6.43
CA ASP A 114 6.31 4.92 6.62
C ASP A 114 6.69 5.13 8.09
N TRP A 115 7.57 6.10 8.33
CA TRP A 115 8.20 6.34 9.64
C TRP A 115 7.26 6.89 10.71
N THR A 116 6.00 7.20 10.39
CA THR A 116 5.04 7.70 11.38
C THR A 116 4.44 6.59 12.24
N VAL A 117 4.73 5.32 11.91
CA VAL A 117 4.23 4.12 12.58
C VAL A 117 5.38 3.45 13.33
N ASP A 118 5.18 2.99 14.56
CA ASP A 118 6.18 2.14 15.20
C ASP A 118 6.25 0.77 14.52
N MET A 119 7.45 0.24 14.27
CA MET A 119 7.63 -1.03 13.55
C MET A 119 6.95 -2.22 14.25
N ALA A 120 7.00 -2.29 15.59
CA ALA A 120 6.38 -3.40 16.32
C ALA A 120 4.85 -3.31 16.25
N GLU A 121 4.28 -2.12 16.48
CA GLU A 121 2.85 -1.86 16.32
C GLU A 121 2.37 -2.18 14.90
N GLY A 122 3.13 -1.74 13.90
CA GLY A 122 2.83 -2.00 12.49
C GLY A 122 2.72 -3.48 12.19
N ARG A 123 3.67 -4.30 12.67
CA ARG A 123 3.64 -5.76 12.49
C ARG A 123 2.44 -6.42 13.14
N GLU A 124 2.13 -6.05 14.39
CA GLU A 124 0.96 -6.57 15.10
C GLU A 124 -0.34 -6.28 14.33
N ARG A 125 -0.47 -5.06 13.81
CA ARG A 125 -1.64 -4.62 13.06
C ARG A 125 -1.74 -5.27 11.68
N ILE A 126 -0.61 -5.51 11.00
CA ILE A 126 -0.59 -6.29 9.75
C ILE A 126 -1.10 -7.71 10.01
N ALA A 127 -0.56 -8.38 11.03
CA ALA A 127 -0.96 -9.74 11.39
C ALA A 127 -2.46 -9.81 11.74
N ALA A 128 -2.94 -8.88 12.57
CA ALA A 128 -4.36 -8.81 12.94
C ALA A 128 -5.27 -8.54 11.73
N GLY A 129 -4.86 -7.67 10.80
CA GLY A 129 -5.61 -7.40 9.56
C GLY A 129 -5.72 -8.64 8.68
N ARG A 130 -4.64 -9.42 8.55
CA ARG A 130 -4.62 -10.68 7.79
C ARG A 130 -5.46 -11.76 8.45
N GLU A 131 -5.33 -11.94 9.76
CA GLU A 131 -6.12 -12.90 10.54
C GLU A 131 -7.62 -12.63 10.38
N LYS A 132 -8.03 -11.36 10.56
CA LYS A 132 -9.43 -10.95 10.39
C LYS A 132 -9.97 -11.21 8.99
N ALA A 133 -9.11 -11.16 7.97
CA ALA A 133 -9.46 -11.45 6.58
C ALA A 133 -9.38 -12.95 6.23
N GLY A 134 -9.04 -13.83 7.18
CA GLY A 134 -8.89 -15.27 6.95
C GLY A 134 -7.65 -15.65 6.14
N LEU A 135 -6.65 -14.75 6.06
CA LEU A 135 -5.42 -14.97 5.32
C LEU A 135 -4.40 -15.74 6.17
N LYS A 136 -3.63 -16.62 5.54
CA LYS A 136 -2.61 -17.41 6.24
C LYS A 136 -1.36 -16.58 6.53
N GLY A 137 -0.80 -16.76 7.72
CA GLY A 137 0.47 -16.19 8.15
C GLY A 137 0.39 -14.69 8.49
N PRO A 138 1.38 -14.17 9.24
CA PRO A 138 1.34 -12.80 9.78
C PRO A 138 1.57 -11.72 8.71
N GLY A 139 1.99 -12.08 7.50
CA GLY A 139 2.41 -11.12 6.46
C GLY A 139 3.80 -10.56 6.73
N GLY A 140 4.40 -9.96 5.71
CA GLY A 140 5.66 -9.26 5.81
C GLY A 140 5.48 -7.75 6.05
N VAL A 141 6.56 -7.12 6.50
CA VAL A 141 6.67 -5.67 6.66
C VAL A 141 7.89 -5.15 5.90
N GLN A 142 7.78 -3.96 5.30
CA GLN A 142 8.89 -3.24 4.67
C GLN A 142 8.97 -1.82 5.24
N GLY A 143 10.19 -1.30 5.45
CA GLY A 143 10.43 0.05 5.98
C GLY A 143 11.14 0.02 7.34
N ASN A 144 11.05 1.06 8.16
CA ASN A 144 10.35 2.32 7.92
C ASN A 144 11.13 3.54 8.43
N LEU A 145 12.46 3.50 8.34
CA LEU A 145 13.34 4.58 8.79
C LEU A 145 12.95 5.93 8.16
N ASP A 146 12.82 6.97 8.99
CA ASP A 146 12.61 8.35 8.52
C ASP A 146 13.82 8.77 7.66
N PRO A 147 13.63 9.13 6.38
CA PRO A 147 14.72 9.61 5.52
C PRO A 147 15.48 10.80 6.11
N GLY A 148 14.83 11.61 6.96
CA GLY A 148 15.44 12.71 7.70
C GLY A 148 16.59 12.29 8.61
N VAL A 149 16.59 11.04 9.09
CA VAL A 149 17.69 10.49 9.91
C VAL A 149 19.03 10.48 9.16
N LEU A 150 19.01 10.40 7.83
CA LEU A 150 20.23 10.41 7.01
C LEU A 150 20.97 11.76 7.02
N PHE A 151 20.37 12.81 7.58
CA PHE A 151 21.04 14.09 7.83
C PHE A 151 21.73 14.16 9.20
N GLY A 152 21.62 13.11 10.03
CA GLY A 152 22.32 12.98 11.31
C GLY A 152 23.74 12.43 11.17
N ASP A 153 24.41 12.23 12.31
CA ASP A 153 25.70 11.54 12.34
C ASP A 153 25.55 10.02 12.17
N PHE A 154 26.65 9.33 11.85
CA PHE A 154 26.65 7.88 11.63
C PHE A 154 26.18 7.10 12.87
N ALA A 155 26.49 7.58 14.07
CA ALA A 155 26.07 6.94 15.32
C ALA A 155 24.54 6.91 15.42
N THR A 156 23.88 8.04 15.14
CA THR A 156 22.43 8.18 15.09
C THR A 156 21.81 7.30 14.01
N ILE A 157 22.36 7.32 12.78
CA ILE A 157 21.86 6.49 11.68
C ILE A 157 21.89 5.01 12.05
N LYS A 158 23.03 4.55 12.61
CA LYS A 158 23.21 3.17 13.04
C LYS A 158 22.23 2.79 14.15
N GLU A 159 22.12 3.62 15.18
CA GLU A 159 21.20 3.38 16.31
C GLU A 159 19.76 3.21 15.82
N ARG A 160 19.28 4.14 14.98
CA ARG A 160 17.89 4.14 14.49
C ARG A 160 17.60 2.97 13.56
N ALA A 161 18.58 2.56 12.73
CA ALA A 161 18.46 1.36 11.92
C ALA A 161 18.41 0.09 12.78
N GLU A 162 19.28 -0.02 13.79
CA GLU A 162 19.30 -1.16 14.72
C GLU A 162 18.03 -1.23 15.58
N GLU A 163 17.47 -0.09 15.98
CA GLU A 163 16.19 -0.01 16.70
C GLU A 163 15.06 -0.63 15.87
N ILE A 164 14.95 -0.26 14.59
CA ILE A 164 13.91 -0.79 13.69
C ILE A 164 14.12 -2.29 13.45
N MET A 165 15.36 -2.74 13.21
CA MET A 165 15.67 -4.15 12.99
C MET A 165 15.32 -5.03 14.20
N LYS A 166 15.43 -4.51 15.44
CA LYS A 166 15.02 -5.23 16.66
C LYS A 166 13.50 -5.38 16.80
N LYS A 167 12.73 -4.45 16.22
CA LYS A 167 11.27 -4.44 16.24
C LYS A 167 10.65 -5.23 15.08
N ALA A 168 11.40 -5.38 13.97
CA ALA A 168 11.01 -6.09 12.75
C ALA A 168 10.87 -7.61 12.95
#